data_AF-F3CE04-F1
#
_entry.id   AF-F3CE04-F1
#
_cell.length_a   1.000
_cell.length_b   1.000
_cell.length_c   1.000
_cell.angle_alpha   90.00
_cell.angle_beta   90.00
_cell.angle_gamma   90.00
#
_symmetry.space_group_name_H-M   'P 1'
#
loop_
_entity.id
_entity.type
_entity.pdbx_description
1 polymer ?
#
loop_
_entity_poly.entity_id
_entity_poly.type
_entity_poly.pdbx_seq_one_letter_code
_entity_poly.pdbx_strand_id
1 'polypeptide(L)'
;GALVHDLGKIAVDVQVELADGTTWHPWHGPLDQPYRFKYVKGRDYRLHGAASSLIYTNVIPAKALDWLSGFPELCAQLVFAFAGQYEHADILGEIVSQADQASVAQELGGNPGRAMSAPKQSIQRQLAEGLRMLISEKFKLNQPDGPSDGWLTQDGLWLVSKPAVDQLRAHLLSQGIEHIPTSNAPMFNLLQDQAIIQPNGEG
;
A
#
# COMPACT_ATOMS: atom_id res chain seq x y z
N GLY A 1 -0.64 16.50 -5.71
CA GLY A 1 -1.41 15.40 -5.08
C GLY A 1 -0.49 14.45 -4.35
N ALA A 2 0.40 13.73 -5.05
CA ALA A 2 1.30 12.75 -4.45
C ALA A 2 2.19 13.30 -3.31
N LEU A 3 2.62 14.56 -3.33
CA LEU A 3 3.42 15.09 -2.20
C LEU A 3 2.64 15.15 -0.86
N VAL A 4 1.33 15.37 -0.92
CA VAL A 4 0.51 15.60 0.29
C VAL A 4 0.05 14.28 0.91
N HIS A 5 -0.18 13.23 0.10
CA HIS A 5 -0.64 11.95 0.63
C HIS A 5 0.38 11.25 1.54
N ASP A 6 1.67 11.49 1.29
CA ASP A 6 2.75 10.97 2.12
C ASP A 6 2.97 11.79 3.40
N LEU A 7 2.41 13.01 3.49
CA LEU A 7 2.57 13.85 4.69
C LEU A 7 1.94 13.19 5.92
N GLY A 8 0.84 12.45 5.73
CA GLY A 8 0.22 11.71 6.82
C GLY A 8 1.15 10.69 7.48
N LYS A 9 2.11 10.11 6.74
CA LYS A 9 3.12 9.19 7.30
C LYS A 9 3.95 9.88 8.39
N ILE A 10 4.30 11.14 8.20
CA ILE A 10 5.05 11.93 9.20
C ILE A 10 4.19 12.14 10.46
N ALA A 11 2.87 12.21 10.32
CA ALA A 11 1.96 12.41 11.44
C ALA A 11 1.72 11.14 12.27
N VAL A 12 1.66 9.96 11.64
CA VAL A 12 1.22 8.72 12.32
C VAL A 12 2.20 7.56 12.29
N ASP A 13 3.11 7.51 11.31
CA ASP A 13 4.06 6.40 11.14
C ASP A 13 5.44 6.71 11.74
N VAL A 14 5.68 7.96 12.13
CA VAL A 14 6.97 8.43 12.68
C VAL A 14 6.74 9.12 14.02
N GLN A 15 7.48 8.69 15.05
CA GLN A 15 7.57 9.43 16.31
C GLN A 15 8.89 10.18 16.34
N VAL A 16 8.82 11.51 16.48
CA VAL A 16 9.98 12.40 16.57
C VAL A 16 10.11 12.93 17.99
N GLU A 17 11.33 12.88 18.52
CA GLU A 17 11.68 13.45 19.82
C GLU A 17 12.82 14.46 19.64
N LEU A 18 12.61 15.66 20.15
CA LEU A 18 13.57 16.76 20.07
C LEU A 18 14.70 16.59 21.10
N ALA A 19 15.76 17.39 20.97
CA ALA A 19 16.92 17.36 21.86
C ALA A 19 16.57 17.60 23.34
N ASP A 20 15.50 18.35 23.62
CA ASP A 20 15.00 18.62 24.98
C ASP A 20 14.10 17.50 25.55
N GLY A 21 13.87 16.43 24.78
CA GLY A 21 13.01 15.30 25.17
C GLY A 21 11.53 15.48 24.81
N THR A 22 11.14 16.60 24.23
CA THR A 22 9.76 16.87 23.82
C THR A 22 9.39 16.07 22.58
N THR A 23 8.17 15.53 22.55
CA THR A 23 7.63 14.91 21.32
C THR A 23 7.24 16.00 20.33
N TRP A 24 7.78 15.91 19.11
CA TRP A 24 7.40 16.83 18.04
C TRP A 24 6.20 16.27 17.26
N HIS A 25 5.37 17.21 16.81
CA HIS A 25 4.25 16.93 15.93
C HIS A 25 4.30 17.85 14.71
N PRO A 26 3.91 17.38 13.53
CA PRO A 26 4.05 18.13 12.28
C PRO A 26 3.16 19.39 12.19
N TRP A 27 2.13 19.51 13.02
CA TRP A 27 1.34 20.73 13.12
C TRP A 27 2.04 21.86 13.89
N HIS A 28 3.17 21.59 14.56
CA HIS A 28 4.00 22.63 15.18
C HIS A 28 4.97 23.30 14.20
N GLY A 29 4.92 22.95 12.91
CA GLY A 29 5.80 23.51 11.90
C GLY A 29 7.15 22.76 11.80
N PRO A 30 8.10 23.30 11.03
CA PRO A 30 9.36 22.62 10.74
C PRO A 30 10.22 22.39 11.99
N LEU A 31 11.04 21.33 11.96
CA LEU A 31 12.02 21.04 13.00
C LEU A 31 13.12 22.11 13.00
N ASP A 32 13.33 22.76 14.14
CA ASP A 32 14.28 23.85 14.33
C ASP A 32 15.46 23.51 15.25
N GLN A 33 15.45 22.30 15.82
CA GLN A 33 16.49 21.79 16.71
C GLN A 33 16.85 20.32 16.41
N PRO A 34 18.01 19.83 16.90
CA PRO A 34 18.39 18.44 16.73
C PRO A 34 17.32 17.49 17.27
N TYR A 35 17.12 16.36 16.60
CA TYR A 35 16.06 15.41 16.91
C TYR A 35 16.50 13.97 16.66
N ARG A 36 15.76 13.02 17.23
CA ARG A 36 15.78 11.61 16.86
C ARG A 36 14.38 11.16 16.47
N PHE A 37 14.29 10.11 15.66
CA PHE A 37 13.01 9.55 15.27
C PHE A 37 13.03 8.03 15.30
N LYS A 38 11.84 7.45 15.39
CA LYS A 38 11.63 6.01 15.20
C LYS A 38 10.36 5.76 14.41
N TYR A 39 10.35 4.67 13.66
CA TYR A 39 9.15 4.20 12.97
C TYR A 39 8.22 3.47 13.93
N VAL A 40 6.92 3.78 13.85
CA VAL A 40 5.88 3.09 14.62
C VAL A 40 5.58 1.74 13.94
N LYS A 41 5.45 0.69 14.76
CA LYS A 41 5.05 -0.66 14.28
C LYS A 41 3.53 -0.74 14.18
N GLY A 42 3.02 -1.49 13.19
CA GLY A 42 1.58 -1.65 12.95
C GLY A 42 1.00 -0.48 12.15
N ARG A 43 1.55 -0.25 10.94
CA ARG A 43 1.11 0.83 10.06
C ARG A 43 -0.35 0.64 9.65
N ASP A 44 -1.16 1.67 9.91
CA ASP A 44 -2.52 1.74 9.39
C ASP A 44 -2.51 2.66 8.16
N TYR A 45 -2.53 2.02 6.98
CA TYR A 45 -2.54 2.71 5.69
C TYR A 45 -3.79 3.59 5.49
N ARG A 46 -4.92 3.26 6.14
CA ARG A 46 -6.11 4.12 6.06
C ARG A 46 -5.92 5.36 6.92
N LEU A 47 -5.30 5.18 8.09
CA LEU A 47 -5.00 6.27 9.01
C LEU A 47 -4.04 7.29 8.41
N HIS A 48 -2.96 6.87 7.73
CA HIS A 48 -2.03 7.86 7.14
C HIS A 48 -2.65 8.65 5.99
N GLY A 49 -3.61 8.07 5.25
CA GLY A 49 -4.29 8.74 4.16
C GLY A 49 -5.11 9.91 4.70
N ALA A 50 -5.87 9.64 5.77
CA ALA A 50 -6.65 10.64 6.48
C ALA A 50 -5.77 11.67 7.21
N ALA A 51 -4.64 11.24 7.80
CA ALA A 51 -3.76 12.10 8.60
C ALA A 51 -3.08 13.21 7.80
N SER A 52 -2.99 13.08 6.47
CA SER A 52 -2.49 14.15 5.58
C SER A 52 -3.31 15.44 5.70
N SER A 53 -4.59 15.34 6.06
CA SER A 53 -5.47 16.48 6.35
C SER A 53 -4.99 17.35 7.54
N LEU A 54 -4.14 16.82 8.42
CA LEU A 54 -3.66 17.55 9.60
C LEU A 54 -2.56 18.57 9.28
N ILE A 55 -1.89 18.44 8.12
CA ILE A 55 -0.61 19.11 7.86
C ILE A 55 -0.64 19.94 6.56
N TYR A 56 -1.61 19.74 5.66
CA TYR A 56 -1.59 20.41 4.36
C TYR A 56 -1.61 21.94 4.45
N THR A 57 -2.22 22.54 5.47
CA THR A 57 -2.22 23.99 5.70
C THR A 57 -0.84 24.55 6.06
N ASN A 58 0.07 23.70 6.57
CA ASN A 58 1.47 24.08 6.82
C ASN A 58 2.35 23.99 5.58
N VAL A 59 1.88 23.32 4.53
CA VAL A 59 2.63 23.11 3.27
C VAL A 59 2.08 23.96 2.14
N ILE A 60 0.77 24.18 2.10
CA ILE A 60 0.09 24.93 1.06
C ILE A 60 -0.15 26.36 1.58
N PRO A 61 0.42 27.39 0.93
CA PRO A 61 0.22 28.77 1.35
C PRO A 61 -1.26 29.17 1.29
N ALA A 62 -1.70 30.01 2.23
CA ALA A 62 -3.07 30.52 2.28
C ALA A 62 -3.53 31.11 0.94
N LYS A 63 -2.68 31.89 0.27
CA LYS A 63 -2.97 32.47 -1.06
C LYS A 63 -3.30 31.41 -2.13
N ALA A 64 -2.68 30.23 -2.05
CA ALA A 64 -2.97 29.13 -2.96
C ALA A 64 -4.31 28.45 -2.62
N LEU A 65 -4.63 28.31 -1.33
CA LEU A 65 -5.94 27.83 -0.88
C LEU A 65 -7.05 28.80 -1.25
N ASP A 66 -6.83 30.11 -1.09
CA ASP A 66 -7.77 31.16 -1.52
C ASP A 66 -8.03 31.07 -3.02
N TRP A 67 -6.97 30.92 -3.82
CA TRP A 67 -7.11 30.74 -5.26
C TRP A 67 -7.88 29.46 -5.63
N LEU A 68 -7.60 28.33 -4.96
CA LEU A 68 -8.31 27.07 -5.17
C LEU A 68 -9.79 27.15 -4.75
N SER A 69 -10.11 27.93 -3.72
CA SER A 69 -11.49 28.13 -3.26
C SER A 69 -12.38 28.81 -4.31
N GLY A 70 -11.78 29.51 -5.29
CA GLY A 70 -12.48 30.05 -6.46
C GLY A 70 -13.00 28.98 -7.43
N PHE A 71 -12.63 27.71 -7.26
CA PHE A 71 -13.06 26.57 -8.06
C PHE A 71 -13.71 25.51 -7.15
N PRO A 72 -15.01 25.62 -6.81
CA PRO A 72 -15.63 24.78 -5.79
C PRO A 72 -15.53 23.27 -6.03
N GLU A 73 -15.71 22.83 -7.27
CA GLU A 73 -15.61 21.41 -7.66
C GLU A 73 -14.18 20.89 -7.47
N LEU A 74 -13.18 21.63 -7.95
CA LEU A 74 -11.77 21.30 -7.78
C LEU A 74 -11.36 21.31 -6.31
N CYS A 75 -11.86 22.29 -5.55
CA CYS A 75 -11.60 22.39 -4.12
C CYS A 75 -12.16 21.18 -3.36
N ALA A 76 -13.37 20.73 -3.69
CA ALA A 76 -13.97 19.53 -3.10
C ALA A 76 -13.14 18.27 -3.41
N GLN A 77 -12.77 18.07 -4.67
CA GLN A 77 -11.92 16.95 -5.09
C GLN A 77 -10.56 16.96 -4.37
N LEU A 78 -9.96 18.14 -4.18
CA LEU A 78 -8.68 18.29 -3.50
C LEU A 78 -8.78 17.93 -2.01
N VAL A 79 -9.85 18.35 -1.33
CA VAL A 79 -10.09 18.00 0.08
C VAL A 79 -10.24 16.48 0.24
N PHE A 80 -11.01 15.82 -0.62
CA PHE A 80 -11.13 14.35 -0.60
C PHE A 80 -9.80 13.66 -0.89
N ALA A 81 -9.03 14.16 -1.86
CA ALA A 81 -7.70 13.62 -2.15
C ALA A 81 -6.74 13.75 -0.95
N PHE A 82 -6.78 14.88 -0.23
CA PHE A 82 -5.96 15.09 0.98
C PHE A 82 -6.42 14.27 2.17
N ALA A 83 -7.68 13.87 2.22
CA ALA A 83 -8.20 12.95 3.22
C ALA A 83 -7.92 11.47 2.87
N GLY A 84 -7.24 11.19 1.77
CA GLY A 84 -6.99 9.83 1.27
C GLY A 84 -8.25 9.12 0.74
N GLN A 85 -9.34 9.86 0.52
CA GLN A 85 -10.61 9.36 -0.02
C GLN A 85 -10.64 9.53 -1.53
N TYR A 86 -9.72 8.86 -2.23
CA TYR A 86 -9.54 9.04 -3.68
C TYR A 86 -10.78 8.67 -4.50
N GLU A 87 -11.61 7.77 -3.98
CA GLU A 87 -12.91 7.39 -4.55
C GLU A 87 -13.91 8.55 -4.62
N HIS A 88 -13.73 9.56 -3.76
CA HIS A 88 -14.55 10.78 -3.72
C HIS A 88 -13.83 11.98 -4.38
N ALA A 89 -12.60 11.80 -4.86
CA ALA A 89 -11.77 12.87 -5.41
C ALA A 89 -11.78 12.96 -6.95
N ASP A 90 -12.65 12.18 -7.61
CA ASP A 90 -12.85 12.18 -9.08
C ASP A 90 -11.51 12.16 -9.84
N ILE A 91 -11.34 12.97 -10.89
CA ILE A 91 -10.13 13.04 -11.71
C ILE A 91 -8.85 13.29 -10.90
N LEU A 92 -8.88 14.07 -9.81
CA LEU A 92 -7.72 14.26 -8.95
C LEU A 92 -7.36 12.98 -8.20
N GLY A 93 -8.36 12.21 -7.75
CA GLY A 93 -8.16 10.90 -7.18
C GLY A 93 -7.51 9.93 -8.16
N GLU A 94 -7.93 9.96 -9.43
CA GLU A 94 -7.33 9.12 -10.48
C GLU A 94 -5.88 9.48 -10.75
N ILE A 95 -5.58 10.77 -10.91
CA ILE A 95 -4.22 11.26 -11.15
C ILE A 95 -3.30 10.87 -9.98
N VAL A 96 -3.75 11.04 -8.73
CA VAL A 96 -2.95 10.69 -7.55
C VAL A 96 -2.73 9.18 -7.45
N SER A 97 -3.77 8.39 -7.67
CA SER A 97 -3.68 6.93 -7.68
C SER A 97 -2.70 6.41 -8.75
N GLN A 98 -2.76 6.96 -9.95
CA GLN A 98 -1.84 6.62 -11.05
C GLN A 98 -0.40 7.02 -10.74
N ALA A 99 -0.19 8.20 -10.15
CA ALA A 99 1.13 8.68 -9.77
C ALA A 99 1.78 7.79 -8.67
N ASP A 100 0.99 7.38 -7.67
CA ASP A 100 1.44 6.45 -6.62
C ASP A 100 1.84 5.09 -7.21
N GLN A 101 0.99 4.53 -8.08
CA GLN A 101 1.29 3.27 -8.78
C GLN A 101 2.55 3.36 -9.64
N ALA A 102 2.74 4.47 -10.36
CA ALA A 102 3.93 4.71 -11.16
C ALA A 102 5.19 4.81 -10.29
N SER A 103 5.10 5.45 -9.12
CA SER A 103 6.21 5.57 -8.16
C SER A 103 6.62 4.20 -7.59
N VAL A 104 5.65 3.39 -7.16
CA VAL A 104 5.89 2.02 -6.67
C VAL A 104 6.51 1.16 -7.77
N ALA A 105 6.02 1.28 -9.00
CA ALA A 105 6.57 0.54 -10.14
C ALA A 105 8.03 0.95 -10.40
N GLN A 106 8.36 2.26 -10.33
CA GLN A 106 9.71 2.75 -10.56
C GLN A 106 10.69 2.30 -9.48
N GLU A 107 10.30 2.30 -8.19
CA GLU A 107 11.14 1.80 -7.09
C GLU A 107 11.39 0.28 -7.19
N LEU A 108 10.45 -0.48 -7.75
CA LEU A 108 10.57 -1.91 -7.97
C LEU A 108 11.25 -2.28 -9.31
N GLY A 109 11.74 -1.30 -10.09
CA GLY A 109 12.39 -1.53 -11.39
C GLY A 109 11.43 -1.85 -12.55
N GLY A 110 10.14 -1.53 -12.39
CA GLY A 110 9.07 -1.75 -13.36
C GLY A 110 8.85 -0.59 -14.34
N ASN A 111 8.12 -0.89 -15.43
CA ASN A 111 7.86 0.05 -16.53
C ASN A 111 6.60 0.91 -16.25
N PRO A 112 6.70 2.25 -16.14
CA PRO A 112 5.61 3.14 -15.71
C PRO A 112 4.33 3.04 -16.55
N GLY A 113 4.49 2.78 -17.86
CA GLY A 113 3.36 2.65 -18.78
C GLY A 113 2.50 1.40 -18.55
N ARG A 114 3.04 0.36 -17.92
CA ARG A 114 2.28 -0.86 -17.55
C ARG A 114 1.53 -0.70 -16.24
N ALA A 115 2.01 0.17 -15.33
CA ALA A 115 1.36 0.44 -14.05
C ALA A 115 0.04 1.22 -14.24
N MET A 116 0.03 2.19 -15.16
CA MET A 116 -1.14 3.04 -15.41
C MET A 116 -2.31 2.35 -16.13
N SER A 117 -2.06 1.24 -16.83
CA SER A 117 -3.09 0.43 -17.50
C SER A 117 -3.68 -0.67 -16.60
N ALA A 118 -3.20 -0.80 -15.36
CA ALA A 118 -3.69 -1.82 -14.45
C ALA A 118 -4.99 -1.35 -13.77
N PRO A 119 -6.05 -2.19 -13.71
CA PRO A 119 -7.30 -1.85 -13.04
C PRO A 119 -7.08 -1.38 -11.59
N LYS A 120 -7.95 -0.49 -11.05
CA LYS A 120 -7.85 0.15 -9.71
C LYS A 120 -7.67 -0.82 -8.53
N GLN A 121 -7.90 -2.12 -8.73
CA GLN A 121 -7.26 -3.20 -7.98
C GLN A 121 -6.75 -4.23 -8.99
N SER A 122 -5.45 -4.22 -9.29
CA SER A 122 -4.91 -5.24 -10.18
C SER A 122 -5.07 -6.61 -9.52
N ILE A 123 -5.43 -7.61 -10.31
CA ILE A 123 -5.51 -9.00 -9.83
C ILE A 123 -4.20 -9.42 -9.15
N GLN A 124 -3.05 -8.93 -9.63
CA GLN A 124 -1.75 -9.07 -8.98
C GLN A 124 -1.75 -8.58 -7.52
N ARG A 125 -2.27 -7.38 -7.26
CA ARG A 125 -2.32 -6.81 -5.91
C ARG A 125 -3.23 -7.64 -4.99
N GLN A 126 -4.40 -8.03 -5.48
CA GLN A 126 -5.34 -8.88 -4.73
C GLN A 126 -4.71 -10.25 -4.38
N LEU A 127 -4.01 -10.87 -5.35
CA LEU A 127 -3.28 -12.12 -5.13
C LEU A 127 -2.16 -11.95 -4.09
N ALA A 128 -1.38 -10.87 -4.19
CA ALA A 128 -0.27 -10.59 -3.28
C ALA A 128 -0.75 -10.29 -1.85
N GLU A 129 -1.78 -9.46 -1.70
CA GLU A 129 -2.37 -9.12 -0.39
C GLU A 129 -3.02 -10.35 0.26
N GLY A 130 -3.79 -11.13 -0.52
CA GLY A 130 -4.38 -12.37 -0.03
C GLY A 130 -3.32 -13.37 0.44
N LEU A 131 -2.21 -13.50 -0.29
CA LEU A 131 -1.12 -14.38 0.10
C LEU A 131 -0.39 -13.88 1.34
N ARG A 132 -0.14 -12.56 1.46
CA ARG A 132 0.47 -11.96 2.66
C ARG A 132 -0.37 -12.22 3.90
N MET A 133 -1.69 -12.04 3.83
CA MET A 133 -2.58 -12.31 4.95
C MET A 133 -2.50 -13.78 5.37
N LEU A 134 -2.55 -14.72 4.39
CA LEU A 134 -2.45 -16.14 4.69
C LEU A 134 -1.12 -16.49 5.35
N ILE A 135 -0.02 -15.90 4.90
CA ILE A 135 1.30 -16.09 5.52
C ILE A 135 1.34 -15.54 6.94
N SER A 136 0.76 -14.37 7.20
CA SER A 136 0.81 -13.73 8.51
C SER A 136 -0.13 -14.35 9.54
N GLU A 137 -1.27 -14.88 9.10
CA GLU A 137 -2.37 -15.26 10.01
C GLU A 137 -2.70 -16.76 10.01
N LYS A 138 -2.41 -17.50 8.93
CA LYS A 138 -2.84 -18.90 8.79
C LYS A 138 -1.70 -19.90 8.63
N PHE A 139 -0.70 -19.60 7.81
CA PHE A 139 0.34 -20.55 7.45
C PHE A 139 1.35 -20.71 8.58
N LYS A 140 1.64 -21.97 8.90
CA LYS A 140 2.68 -22.34 9.84
C LYS A 140 3.98 -22.54 9.09
N LEU A 141 4.87 -21.55 9.16
CA LEU A 141 6.19 -21.62 8.53
C LEU A 141 7.21 -22.26 9.48
N ASN A 142 8.19 -22.97 8.90
CA ASN A 142 9.39 -23.48 9.60
C ASN A 142 9.10 -24.24 10.91
N GLN A 143 8.05 -25.08 10.96
CA GLN A 143 7.73 -25.86 12.16
C GLN A 143 8.77 -26.97 12.36
N PRO A 144 9.45 -27.03 13.52
CA PRO A 144 10.50 -28.02 13.77
C PRO A 144 9.93 -29.44 14.01
N ASP A 145 8.76 -29.52 14.66
CA ASP A 145 8.19 -30.79 15.15
C ASP A 145 6.78 -31.08 14.59
N GLY A 146 6.43 -30.48 13.45
CA GLY A 146 5.09 -30.60 12.87
C GLY A 146 5.00 -30.25 11.38
N PRO A 147 3.82 -30.45 10.76
CA PRO A 147 3.61 -30.10 9.37
C PRO A 147 3.74 -28.59 9.19
N SER A 148 4.52 -28.19 8.18
CA SER A 148 4.69 -26.79 7.76
C SER A 148 3.91 -26.52 6.48
N ASP A 149 3.28 -25.36 6.41
CA ASP A 149 2.65 -24.84 5.18
C ASP A 149 3.68 -24.21 4.23
N GLY A 150 4.89 -23.97 4.73
CA GLY A 150 6.02 -23.48 3.94
C GLY A 150 7.30 -23.29 4.74
N TRP A 151 8.37 -22.94 4.03
CA TRP A 151 9.70 -22.70 4.57
C TRP A 151 10.21 -21.33 4.15
N LEU A 152 10.59 -20.52 5.13
CA LEU A 152 11.31 -19.28 4.89
C LEU A 152 12.81 -19.56 5.03
N THR A 153 13.51 -19.46 3.90
CA THR A 153 14.96 -19.70 3.77
C THR A 153 15.68 -18.38 3.46
N GLN A 154 17.00 -18.42 3.33
CA GLN A 154 17.78 -17.23 2.91
C GLN A 154 17.49 -16.83 1.46
N ASP A 155 17.17 -17.80 0.59
CA ASP A 155 16.95 -17.57 -0.84
C ASP A 155 15.49 -17.22 -1.17
N GLY A 156 14.56 -17.48 -0.25
CA GLY A 156 13.16 -17.13 -0.45
C GLY A 156 12.18 -17.88 0.44
N LEU A 157 10.89 -17.59 0.18
CA LEU A 157 9.74 -18.25 0.80
C LEU A 157 9.21 -19.35 -0.12
N TRP A 158 9.22 -20.57 0.38
CA TRP A 158 8.71 -21.76 -0.28
C TRP A 158 7.38 -22.15 0.35
N LEU A 159 6.31 -22.27 -0.43
CA LEU A 159 5.00 -22.67 0.08
C LEU A 159 4.60 -24.03 -0.50
N VAL A 160 3.90 -24.85 0.29
CA VAL A 160 3.32 -26.09 -0.21
C VAL A 160 2.24 -25.73 -1.23
N SER A 161 2.46 -26.15 -2.48
CA SER A 161 1.75 -25.64 -3.66
C SER A 161 0.23 -25.76 -3.58
N LYS A 162 -0.29 -26.97 -3.32
CA LYS A 162 -1.73 -27.23 -3.27
C LYS A 162 -2.45 -26.50 -2.11
N PRO A 163 -2.02 -26.64 -0.84
CA PRO A 163 -2.66 -25.93 0.27
C PRO A 163 -2.62 -24.40 0.12
N ALA A 164 -1.50 -23.86 -0.36
CA ALA A 164 -1.36 -22.43 -0.53
C ALA A 164 -2.35 -21.87 -1.55
N VAL A 165 -2.46 -22.51 -2.72
CA VAL A 165 -3.38 -22.10 -3.78
C VAL A 165 -4.84 -22.32 -3.41
N ASP A 166 -5.17 -23.45 -2.76
CA ASP A 166 -6.54 -23.76 -2.35
C ASP A 166 -7.04 -22.72 -1.32
N GLN A 167 -6.20 -22.35 -0.35
CA GLN A 167 -6.54 -21.33 0.66
C GLN A 167 -6.58 -19.91 0.07
N LEU A 168 -5.66 -19.57 -0.85
CA LEU A 168 -5.67 -18.28 -1.54
C LEU A 168 -6.94 -18.10 -2.35
N ARG A 169 -7.33 -19.10 -3.14
CA ARG A 169 -8.59 -19.07 -3.89
C ARG A 169 -9.79 -18.92 -2.97
N ALA A 170 -9.86 -19.70 -1.89
CA ALA A 170 -10.97 -19.61 -0.93
C ALA A 170 -11.05 -18.22 -0.29
N HIS A 171 -9.92 -17.60 0.00
CA HIS A 171 -9.87 -16.24 0.55
C HIS A 171 -10.33 -15.19 -0.47
N LEU A 172 -9.88 -15.26 -1.72
CA LEU A 172 -10.28 -14.29 -2.75
C LEU A 172 -11.78 -14.38 -3.06
N LEU A 173 -12.32 -15.59 -3.11
CA LEU A 173 -13.76 -15.80 -3.29
C LEU A 173 -14.58 -15.26 -2.11
N SER A 174 -14.09 -15.38 -0.88
CA SER A 174 -14.79 -14.84 0.30
C SER A 174 -14.77 -13.31 0.37
N GLN A 175 -13.84 -12.66 -0.34
CA GLN A 175 -13.80 -11.21 -0.54
C GLN A 175 -14.68 -10.74 -1.71
N GLY A 176 -15.40 -11.64 -2.38
CA GLY A 176 -16.25 -11.30 -3.53
C GLY A 176 -15.48 -11.02 -4.82
N ILE A 177 -14.22 -11.48 -4.93
CA ILE A 177 -13.44 -11.31 -6.15
C ILE A 177 -13.93 -12.33 -7.19
N GLU A 178 -14.53 -11.79 -8.25
CA GLU A 178 -15.00 -12.57 -9.40
C GLU A 178 -13.84 -12.92 -10.35
N HIS A 179 -14.05 -13.90 -11.24
CA HIS A 179 -13.06 -14.36 -12.24
C HIS A 179 -11.80 -15.08 -11.73
N ILE A 180 -11.81 -15.59 -10.49
CA ILE A 180 -10.74 -16.49 -9.99
C ILE A 180 -10.88 -17.89 -10.60
N PRO A 181 -9.80 -18.50 -11.14
CA PRO A 181 -9.86 -19.85 -11.68
C PRO A 181 -10.29 -20.91 -10.66
N THR A 182 -11.12 -21.84 -11.10
CA THR A 182 -11.71 -22.89 -10.23
C THR A 182 -10.77 -24.08 -10.01
N SER A 183 -9.75 -24.26 -10.83
CA SER A 183 -8.77 -25.35 -10.75
C SER A 183 -7.35 -24.81 -10.52
N ASN A 184 -6.44 -25.67 -10.04
CA ASN A 184 -5.12 -25.22 -9.57
C ASN A 184 -4.18 -24.87 -10.73
N ALA A 185 -4.23 -25.58 -11.86
CA ALA A 185 -3.31 -25.32 -12.98
C ALA A 185 -3.47 -23.90 -13.57
N PRO A 186 -4.68 -23.42 -13.92
CA PRO A 186 -4.85 -22.04 -14.38
C PRO A 186 -4.59 -21.00 -13.28
N MET A 187 -4.76 -21.37 -12.01
CA MET A 187 -4.42 -20.50 -10.88
C MET A 187 -2.90 -20.32 -10.73
N PHE A 188 -2.10 -21.37 -10.96
CA PHE A 188 -0.64 -21.24 -11.01
C PHE A 188 -0.18 -20.40 -12.20
N ASN A 189 -0.80 -20.58 -13.39
CA ASN A 189 -0.51 -19.73 -14.54
C ASN A 189 -0.81 -18.26 -14.23
N LEU A 190 -1.97 -17.98 -13.62
CA LEU A 190 -2.31 -16.62 -13.18
C LEU A 190 -1.27 -16.07 -12.20
N LEU A 191 -0.83 -16.85 -11.20
CA LEU A 191 0.19 -16.42 -10.25
C LEU A 191 1.55 -16.14 -10.92
N GLN A 192 1.94 -16.93 -11.93
CA GLN A 192 3.17 -16.70 -12.70
C GLN A 192 3.05 -15.49 -13.63
N ASP A 193 1.94 -15.35 -14.35
CA ASP A 193 1.65 -14.22 -15.25
C ASP A 193 1.65 -12.88 -14.48
N GLN A 194 1.22 -12.93 -13.22
CA GLN A 194 1.25 -11.79 -12.30
C GLN A 194 2.56 -11.69 -11.48
N ALA A 195 3.59 -12.47 -11.80
CA ALA A 195 4.90 -12.48 -11.13
C ALA A 195 4.85 -12.63 -9.60
N ILE A 196 3.86 -13.37 -9.08
CA ILE A 196 3.69 -13.66 -7.65
C ILE A 196 4.55 -14.85 -7.22
N ILE A 197 4.74 -15.82 -8.12
CA ILE A 197 5.56 -17.01 -7.89
C ILE A 197 6.58 -17.19 -9.02
N GLN A 198 7.70 -17.82 -8.71
CA GLN A 198 8.70 -18.17 -9.72
C GLN A 198 8.36 -19.52 -10.36
N PRO A 199 8.56 -19.69 -11.68
CA PRO A 199 8.51 -20.99 -12.32
C PRO A 199 9.62 -21.89 -11.77
N ASN A 200 9.34 -23.18 -11.64
CA ASN A 200 10.35 -24.13 -11.23
C ASN A 200 11.37 -24.27 -12.37
N GLY A 201 12.67 -24.25 -12.06
CA GLY A 201 13.74 -24.29 -13.08
C GLY A 201 13.81 -25.58 -13.89
N GLU A 202 13.05 -26.61 -13.49
CA GLU A 202 13.01 -27.92 -14.14
C GLU A 202 11.72 -28.22 -14.94
N GLY A 203 10.80 -27.25 -15.07
CA GLY A 203 9.57 -27.39 -15.85
C GLY A 203 8.33 -27.74 -15.05
#